data_AF-X0Y9Z6-F1
#
_entry.id   AF-X0Y9Z6-F1
#
_cell.length_a   1.000
_cell.length_b   1.000
_cell.length_c   1.000
_cell.angle_alpha   90.00
_cell.angle_beta   90.00
_cell.angle_gamma   90.00
#
_symmetry.space_group_name_H-M   'P 1'
#
loop_
_entity.id
_entity.type
_entity.pdbx_description
1 polymer ?
#
loop_
_entity_poly.entity_id
_entity_poly.type
_entity_poly.pdbx_seq_one_letter_code
_entity_poly.pdbx_strand_id
1 'polypeptide(L)'
;DVNDVNDIVEALSTIANAREFADDTQKKQLLADEFVKDVLLKAIDKAAEFEAAGKWVEAYTNCYVWLKAIDPDNQGYCDYADLLLDKAVVAAAFEDNPCETSQERFGGVKKEMFIRSIVFLDMHYVSIIDYRQMARKAIERCELMARVLGTSTRFSRDLQSKDTAAPKPKKSAAGKLAKLLFGQPEQKPFVLPDTAELTAWLESLKELANEYSIHESRVTSHESQVTFDKRK
;
A
#
# COMPACT_ATOMS: atom_id res chain seq x y z
N ASP A 1 28.03 9.78 13.72
CA ASP A 1 27.57 10.73 12.69
C ASP A 1 26.18 11.13 13.13
N VAL A 2 25.90 12.41 13.38
CA VAL A 2 24.68 12.86 14.10
C VAL A 2 23.38 12.58 13.32
N ASN A 3 23.51 12.04 12.10
CA ASN A 3 22.43 11.56 11.24
C ASN A 3 22.30 10.02 11.21
N ASP A 4 22.89 9.29 12.18
CA ASP A 4 22.66 7.84 12.30
C ASP A 4 21.20 7.54 12.67
N VAL A 5 20.67 6.43 12.14
CA VAL A 5 19.27 6.01 12.36
C VAL A 5 19.01 5.79 13.84
N ASN A 6 20.00 5.26 14.55
CA ASN A 6 19.90 5.02 15.99
C ASN A 6 19.76 6.32 16.76
N ASP A 7 20.50 7.37 16.38
CA ASP A 7 20.45 8.69 17.03
C ASP A 7 19.07 9.35 16.85
N ILE A 8 18.47 9.22 15.65
CA ILE A 8 17.12 9.73 15.36
C ILE A 8 16.06 8.96 16.15
N VAL A 9 16.12 7.63 16.16
CA VAL A 9 15.15 6.78 16.88
C VAL A 9 15.23 7.03 18.39
N GLU A 10 16.43 7.15 18.95
CA GLU A 10 16.63 7.43 20.37
C GLU A 10 16.06 8.80 20.74
N ALA A 11 16.35 9.84 19.95
CA ALA A 11 15.78 11.17 20.15
C ALA A 11 14.24 11.16 20.08
N LEU A 12 13.67 10.52 19.05
CA LEU A 12 12.22 10.39 18.88
C LEU A 12 11.56 9.66 20.06
N SER A 13 12.13 8.53 20.50
CA SER A 13 11.61 7.78 21.64
C SER A 13 11.67 8.60 22.94
N THR A 14 12.73 9.39 23.13
CA THR A 14 12.88 10.27 24.29
C THR A 14 11.83 11.38 24.28
N ILE A 15 11.58 12.00 23.11
CA ILE A 15 10.53 13.02 22.95
C ILE A 15 9.14 12.43 23.19
N ALA A 16 8.87 11.24 22.65
CA ALA A 16 7.60 10.53 22.85
C ALA A 16 7.35 10.24 24.34
N ASN A 17 8.36 9.73 25.05
CA ASN A 17 8.30 9.49 26.49
C ASN A 17 8.08 10.80 27.27
N ALA A 18 8.82 11.87 26.94
CA ALA A 18 8.65 13.16 27.60
C ALA A 18 7.23 13.72 27.45
N ARG A 19 6.64 13.54 26.26
CA ARG A 19 5.25 13.93 25.98
C ARG A 19 4.23 13.12 26.79
N GLU A 20 4.45 11.82 26.96
CA GLU A 20 3.53 10.93 27.69
C GLU A 20 3.27 11.41 29.12
N PHE A 21 4.30 11.92 29.78
CA PHE A 21 4.22 12.43 31.16
C PHE A 21 3.96 13.93 31.27
N ALA A 22 3.89 14.64 30.15
CA ALA A 22 3.65 16.08 30.10
C ALA A 22 2.15 16.42 30.26
N ASP A 23 1.85 17.55 30.87
CA ASP A 23 0.52 18.16 30.79
C ASP A 23 0.29 18.84 29.42
N ASP A 24 -0.94 19.27 29.14
CA ASP A 24 -1.28 19.83 27.82
C ASP A 24 -0.56 21.15 27.48
N THR A 25 -0.11 21.91 28.48
CA THR A 25 0.70 23.12 28.25
C THR A 25 2.13 22.71 27.89
N GLN A 26 2.69 21.77 28.64
CA GLN A 26 4.03 21.23 28.40
C GLN A 26 4.12 20.50 27.05
N LYS A 27 3.09 19.76 26.64
CA LYS A 27 3.03 19.13 25.30
C LYS A 27 3.13 20.17 24.18
N LYS A 28 2.41 21.29 24.30
CA LYS A 28 2.47 22.38 23.31
C LYS A 28 3.84 23.04 23.28
N GLN A 29 4.47 23.25 24.44
CA GLN A 29 5.83 23.79 24.52
C GLN A 29 6.86 22.84 23.92
N LEU A 30 6.74 21.54 24.19
CA LEU A 30 7.60 20.50 23.63
C LEU A 30 7.52 20.49 22.11
N LEU A 31 6.31 20.55 21.52
CA LEU A 31 6.15 20.59 20.05
C LEU A 31 6.58 21.95 19.44
N ALA A 32 6.60 23.01 20.24
CA ALA A 32 7.07 24.32 19.80
C ALA A 32 8.60 24.47 19.89
N ASP A 33 9.28 23.57 20.58
CA ASP A 33 10.73 23.57 20.74
C ASP A 33 11.45 23.35 19.40
N GLU A 34 12.48 24.15 19.14
CA GLU A 34 13.20 24.13 17.85
C GLU A 34 14.01 22.84 17.65
N PHE A 35 14.56 22.26 18.72
CA PHE A 35 15.25 20.98 18.62
C PHE A 35 14.25 19.87 18.29
N VAL A 36 13.09 19.86 18.94
CA VAL A 36 12.03 18.88 18.63
C VAL A 36 11.61 18.99 17.17
N LYS A 37 11.32 20.19 16.66
CA LYS A 37 10.96 20.38 15.24
C LYS A 37 12.03 19.88 14.28
N ASP A 38 13.30 20.16 14.55
CA ASP A 38 14.43 19.68 13.74
C ASP A 38 14.51 18.15 13.72
N VAL A 39 14.33 17.50 14.88
CA VAL A 39 14.29 16.03 14.97
C VAL A 39 13.12 15.44 14.18
N LEU A 40 11.92 16.04 14.27
CA LEU A 40 10.76 15.58 13.50
C LEU A 40 10.98 15.73 11.98
N LEU A 41 11.58 16.82 11.53
CA LEU A 41 11.92 17.03 10.12
C LEU A 41 12.95 16.00 9.63
N LYS A 42 14.03 15.78 10.39
CA LYS A 42 15.02 14.74 10.09
C LYS A 42 14.40 13.34 10.02
N ALA A 43 13.43 13.04 10.87
CA ALA A 43 12.71 11.78 10.84
C ALA A 43 11.88 11.63 9.54
N ILE A 44 11.23 12.70 9.07
CA ILE A 44 10.50 12.72 7.80
C ILE A 44 11.46 12.52 6.62
N ASP A 45 12.57 13.26 6.59
CA ASP A 45 13.60 13.13 5.55
C ASP A 45 14.15 11.70 5.52
N LYS A 46 14.42 11.12 6.70
CA LYS A 46 14.90 9.74 6.81
C LYS A 46 13.86 8.71 6.36
N ALA A 47 12.60 8.92 6.69
CA ALA A 47 11.52 8.07 6.20
C ALA A 47 11.40 8.14 4.66
N ALA A 48 11.61 9.31 4.06
CA ALA A 48 11.63 9.46 2.61
C ALA A 48 12.80 8.70 1.96
N GLU A 49 13.98 8.68 2.59
CA GLU A 49 15.11 7.85 2.14
C GLU A 49 14.76 6.35 2.18
N PHE A 50 14.17 5.89 3.28
CA PHE A 50 13.71 4.50 3.41
C PHE A 50 12.66 4.17 2.35
N GLU A 51 11.66 5.04 2.15
CA GLU A 51 10.63 4.84 1.14
C GLU A 51 11.22 4.78 -0.28
N ALA A 52 12.13 5.69 -0.63
CA ALA A 52 12.80 5.68 -1.93
C ALA A 52 13.60 4.39 -2.17
N ALA A 53 14.10 3.77 -1.10
CA ALA A 53 14.76 2.46 -1.15
C ALA A 53 13.78 1.27 -1.13
N GLY A 54 12.46 1.49 -1.09
CA GLY A 54 11.44 0.45 -0.96
C GLY A 54 11.38 -0.21 0.43
N LYS A 55 11.92 0.46 1.45
CA LYS A 55 11.99 0.00 2.85
C LYS A 55 10.84 0.59 3.67
N TRP A 56 9.60 0.28 3.28
CA TRP A 56 8.41 0.89 3.86
C TRP A 56 8.19 0.50 5.34
N VAL A 57 8.56 -0.72 5.73
CA VAL A 57 8.47 -1.17 7.14
C VAL A 57 9.45 -0.38 7.99
N GLU A 58 10.66 -0.12 7.50
CA GLU A 58 11.67 0.67 8.20
C GLU A 58 11.29 2.14 8.29
N ALA A 59 10.72 2.73 7.23
CA ALA A 59 10.15 4.08 7.27
C ALA A 59 9.06 4.20 8.33
N TYR A 60 8.19 3.18 8.44
CA TYR A 60 7.14 3.13 9.44
C TYR A 60 7.71 2.98 10.86
N THR A 61 8.48 1.92 11.11
CA THR A 61 8.94 1.52 12.44
C THR A 61 9.95 2.48 13.05
N ASN A 62 10.86 3.05 12.25
CA ASN A 62 11.91 3.93 12.76
C ASN A 62 11.48 5.40 12.84
N CYS A 63 10.40 5.80 12.14
CA CYS A 63 10.00 7.21 12.06
C CYS A 63 8.52 7.39 12.39
N TYR A 64 7.61 6.90 11.54
CA TYR A 64 6.20 7.26 11.61
C TYR A 64 5.43 6.68 12.82
N VAL A 65 5.88 5.57 13.41
CA VAL A 65 5.37 5.11 14.72
C VAL A 65 5.59 6.17 15.79
N TRP A 66 6.78 6.77 15.82
CA TRP A 66 7.13 7.80 16.79
C TRP A 66 6.47 9.14 16.47
N LEU A 67 6.44 9.56 15.20
CA LEU A 67 5.76 10.80 14.80
C LEU A 67 4.28 10.78 15.21
N LYS A 68 3.60 9.64 15.01
CA LYS A 68 2.22 9.42 15.46
C LYS A 68 2.05 9.45 16.98
N ALA A 69 3.03 8.94 17.73
CA ALA A 69 3.01 9.00 19.19
C ALA A 69 3.27 10.41 19.75
N ILE A 70 4.14 11.17 19.09
CA ILE A 70 4.54 12.53 19.46
C ILE A 70 3.46 13.56 19.09
N ASP A 71 2.78 13.39 17.96
CA ASP A 71 1.72 14.30 17.52
C ASP A 71 0.51 13.52 16.97
N PRO A 72 -0.29 12.88 17.84
CA PRO A 72 -1.40 12.00 17.42
C PRO A 72 -2.55 12.74 16.75
N ASP A 73 -2.68 14.04 16.99
CA ASP A 73 -3.71 14.87 16.37
C ASP A 73 -3.33 15.30 14.93
N ASN A 74 -2.07 15.06 14.54
CA ASN A 74 -1.59 15.30 13.19
C ASN A 74 -2.04 14.17 12.25
N GLN A 75 -3.17 14.42 11.58
CA GLN A 75 -3.72 13.49 10.58
C GLN A 75 -2.71 13.16 9.48
N GLY A 76 -1.84 14.10 9.09
CA GLY A 76 -0.81 13.85 8.09
C GLY A 76 0.17 12.74 8.51
N TYR A 77 0.55 12.67 9.78
CA TYR A 77 1.38 11.58 10.29
C TYR A 77 0.62 10.27 10.39
N CYS A 78 -0.62 10.30 10.85
CA CYS A 78 -1.48 9.10 10.94
C CYS A 78 -1.73 8.48 9.56
N ASP A 79 -2.21 9.27 8.61
CA ASP A 79 -2.55 8.83 7.27
C ASP A 79 -1.33 8.30 6.53
N TYR A 80 -0.18 8.97 6.68
CA TYR A 80 1.05 8.54 6.02
C TYR A 80 1.64 7.28 6.64
N ALA A 81 1.52 7.12 7.97
CA ALA A 81 1.92 5.88 8.64
C ALA A 81 1.10 4.68 8.11
N ASP A 82 -0.21 4.84 7.96
CA ASP A 82 -1.09 3.81 7.42
C ASP A 82 -0.77 3.54 5.93
N LEU A 83 -0.47 4.57 5.14
CA LEU A 83 -0.01 4.42 3.76
C LEU A 83 1.30 3.62 3.65
N LEU A 84 2.27 3.84 4.54
CA LEU A 84 3.53 3.08 4.56
C LEU A 84 3.29 1.60 4.84
N LEU A 85 2.40 1.28 5.79
CA LEU A 85 1.99 -0.10 6.06
C LEU A 85 1.27 -0.73 4.86
N ASP A 86 0.41 0.03 4.20
CA ASP A 86 -0.29 -0.40 3.00
C ASP A 86 0.68 -0.76 1.87
N LYS A 87 1.71 0.09 1.64
CA LYS A 87 2.80 -0.19 0.71
C LYS A 87 3.55 -1.46 1.10
N ALA A 88 3.88 -1.64 2.37
CA ALA A 88 4.57 -2.83 2.88
C ALA A 88 3.75 -4.12 2.68
N VAL A 89 2.43 -4.08 2.87
CA VAL A 89 1.54 -5.23 2.64
C VAL A 89 1.51 -5.62 1.17
N VAL A 90 1.36 -4.63 0.26
CA VAL A 90 1.42 -4.89 -1.18
C VAL A 90 2.76 -5.52 -1.55
N ALA A 91 3.84 -4.94 -1.07
CA ALA A 91 5.20 -5.42 -1.26
C ALA A 91 5.38 -6.89 -0.85
N ALA A 92 4.96 -7.25 0.37
CA ALA A 92 5.04 -8.60 0.90
C ALA A 92 4.19 -9.61 0.11
N ALA A 93 3.10 -9.16 -0.54
CA ALA A 93 2.28 -10.02 -1.38
C ALA A 93 3.04 -10.53 -2.63
N PHE A 94 4.07 -9.81 -3.07
CA PHE A 94 4.94 -10.21 -4.19
C PHE A 94 6.22 -10.93 -3.75
N GLU A 95 6.49 -11.01 -2.44
CA GLU A 95 7.69 -11.68 -1.91
C GLU A 95 7.39 -13.13 -1.57
N ASP A 96 8.15 -14.06 -2.14
CA ASP A 96 8.03 -15.48 -1.81
C ASP A 96 8.28 -15.73 -0.31
N ASN A 97 7.51 -16.65 0.26
CA ASN A 97 7.65 -17.05 1.66
C ASN A 97 7.86 -18.57 1.74
N PRO A 98 8.21 -19.13 2.92
CA PRO A 98 8.49 -20.56 3.05
C PRO A 98 7.31 -21.49 2.72
N CYS A 99 6.07 -20.99 2.74
CA CYS A 99 4.86 -21.76 2.54
C CYS A 99 4.37 -21.72 1.08
N GLU A 100 4.56 -20.59 0.39
CA GLU A 100 4.11 -20.38 -0.99
C GLU A 100 4.91 -19.27 -1.69
N THR A 101 5.01 -19.41 -3.01
CA THR A 101 5.56 -18.38 -3.90
C THR A 101 4.48 -17.37 -4.31
N SER A 102 4.91 -16.18 -4.72
CA SER A 102 4.08 -15.19 -5.42
C SER A 102 3.40 -15.78 -6.66
N GLN A 103 4.11 -16.60 -7.44
CA GLN A 103 3.53 -17.27 -8.60
C GLN A 103 2.40 -18.23 -8.20
N GLU A 104 2.55 -18.99 -7.12
CA GLU A 104 1.50 -19.88 -6.62
C GLU A 104 0.28 -19.08 -6.12
N ARG A 105 0.52 -17.94 -5.44
CA ARG A 105 -0.57 -17.04 -4.98
C ARG A 105 -1.40 -16.47 -6.13
N PHE A 106 -0.75 -16.04 -7.21
CA PHE A 106 -1.45 -15.29 -8.27
C PHE A 106 -1.74 -16.10 -9.55
N GLY A 107 -1.03 -17.18 -9.82
CA GLY A 107 -1.11 -17.93 -11.09
C GLY A 107 -2.46 -18.59 -11.37
N GLY A 108 -3.32 -18.74 -10.35
CA GLY A 108 -4.67 -19.28 -10.46
C GLY A 108 -5.77 -18.23 -10.58
N VAL A 109 -5.46 -16.95 -10.44
CA VAL A 109 -6.46 -15.86 -10.42
C VAL A 109 -6.98 -15.63 -11.84
N LYS A 110 -8.29 -15.80 -12.04
CA LYS A 110 -8.95 -15.61 -13.34
C LYS A 110 -10.05 -14.56 -13.24
N LYS A 111 -10.34 -13.89 -14.36
CA LYS A 111 -11.43 -12.90 -14.47
C LYS A 111 -12.77 -13.46 -14.00
N GLU A 112 -13.05 -14.73 -14.27
CA GLU A 112 -14.32 -15.37 -13.88
C GLU A 112 -14.48 -15.44 -12.36
N MET A 113 -13.39 -15.51 -11.59
CA MET A 113 -13.45 -15.49 -10.13
C MET A 113 -13.96 -14.14 -9.63
N PHE A 114 -13.48 -13.03 -10.19
CA PHE A 114 -13.97 -11.70 -9.87
C PHE A 114 -15.45 -11.54 -10.19
N ILE A 115 -15.89 -11.96 -11.38
CA ILE A 115 -17.31 -11.90 -11.77
C ILE A 115 -18.17 -12.71 -10.81
N ARG A 116 -17.75 -13.94 -10.47
CA ARG A 116 -18.46 -14.79 -9.52
C ARG A 116 -18.55 -14.16 -8.13
N SER A 117 -17.49 -13.49 -7.67
CA SER A 117 -17.50 -12.76 -6.40
C SER A 117 -18.49 -11.61 -6.41
N ILE A 118 -18.57 -10.83 -7.48
CA ILE A 118 -19.56 -9.74 -7.61
C ILE A 118 -20.99 -10.28 -7.58
N VAL A 119 -21.27 -11.34 -8.38
CA VAL A 119 -22.59 -11.98 -8.39
C VAL A 119 -22.94 -12.52 -6.99
N PHE A 120 -21.99 -13.16 -6.31
CA PHE A 120 -22.21 -13.68 -4.96
C PHE A 120 -22.53 -12.55 -3.97
N LEU A 121 -21.78 -11.44 -4.02
CA LEU A 121 -22.05 -10.29 -3.16
C LEU A 121 -23.46 -9.72 -3.42
N ASP A 122 -23.83 -9.52 -4.68
CA ASP A 122 -25.14 -9.00 -5.08
C ASP A 122 -26.31 -9.84 -4.56
N MET A 123 -26.14 -11.16 -4.56
CA MET A 123 -27.18 -12.11 -4.16
C MET A 123 -27.30 -12.30 -2.64
N HIS A 124 -26.23 -12.08 -1.88
CA HIS A 124 -26.15 -12.49 -0.48
C HIS A 124 -26.01 -11.35 0.52
N TYR A 125 -25.81 -10.11 0.07
CA TYR A 125 -25.78 -8.96 0.97
C TYR A 125 -27.19 -8.45 1.30
N VAL A 126 -27.43 -8.21 2.59
CA VAL A 126 -28.69 -7.68 3.11
C VAL A 126 -28.88 -6.19 2.74
N SER A 127 -27.78 -5.47 2.54
CA SER A 127 -27.77 -4.06 2.14
C SER A 127 -27.39 -3.90 0.68
N ILE A 128 -27.94 -2.87 0.02
CA ILE A 128 -27.53 -2.47 -1.33
C ILE A 128 -26.03 -2.20 -1.32
N ILE A 129 -25.30 -2.87 -2.20
CA ILE A 129 -23.86 -2.72 -2.32
C ILE A 129 -23.55 -1.42 -3.08
N ASP A 130 -22.67 -0.62 -2.51
CA ASP A 130 -22.12 0.55 -3.18
C ASP A 130 -20.97 0.14 -4.11
N TYR A 131 -21.32 -0.30 -5.33
CA TYR A 131 -20.37 -0.65 -6.37
C TYR A 131 -19.47 0.51 -6.79
N ARG A 132 -19.92 1.77 -6.60
CA ARG A 132 -19.11 2.96 -6.89
C ARG A 132 -17.96 3.08 -5.90
N GLN A 133 -18.23 2.98 -4.61
CA GLN A 133 -17.18 3.02 -3.60
C GLN A 133 -16.20 1.84 -3.74
N MET A 134 -16.71 0.64 -4.06
CA MET A 134 -15.84 -0.50 -4.32
C MET A 134 -14.94 -0.30 -5.54
N ALA A 135 -15.48 0.21 -6.65
CA ALA A 135 -14.70 0.50 -7.86
C ALA A 135 -13.61 1.54 -7.58
N ARG A 136 -13.93 2.62 -6.84
CA ARG A 136 -12.96 3.63 -6.41
C ARG A 136 -11.82 3.00 -5.61
N LYS A 137 -12.14 2.25 -4.55
CA LYS A 137 -11.12 1.59 -3.71
C LYS A 137 -10.28 0.58 -4.50
N ALA A 138 -10.87 -0.10 -5.48
CA ALA A 138 -10.13 -1.00 -6.37
C ALA A 138 -9.12 -0.22 -7.24
N ILE A 139 -9.51 0.92 -7.81
CA ILE A 139 -8.61 1.79 -8.59
C ILE A 139 -7.50 2.34 -7.70
N GLU A 140 -7.82 2.86 -6.51
CA GLU A 140 -6.85 3.36 -5.53
C GLU A 140 -5.82 2.27 -5.16
N ARG A 141 -6.28 1.03 -4.96
CA ARG A 141 -5.40 -0.09 -4.67
C ARG A 141 -4.51 -0.46 -5.86
N CYS A 142 -5.03 -0.39 -7.08
CA CYS A 142 -4.25 -0.58 -8.30
C CYS A 142 -3.17 0.49 -8.45
N GLU A 143 -3.47 1.77 -8.19
CA GLU A 143 -2.47 2.84 -8.20
C GLU A 143 -1.38 2.62 -7.16
N LEU A 144 -1.76 2.26 -5.92
CA LEU A 144 -0.81 1.95 -4.87
C LEU A 144 0.13 0.81 -5.29
N MET A 145 -0.43 -0.24 -5.89
CA MET A 145 0.33 -1.36 -6.42
C MET A 145 1.30 -0.91 -7.51
N ALA A 146 0.86 -0.07 -8.45
CA ALA A 146 1.72 0.49 -9.49
C ALA A 146 2.92 1.25 -8.88
N ARG A 147 2.67 2.08 -7.86
CA ARG A 147 3.73 2.85 -7.18
C ARG A 147 4.72 1.93 -6.47
N VAL A 148 4.24 0.93 -5.73
CA VAL A 148 5.09 -0.06 -5.04
C VAL A 148 5.97 -0.81 -6.03
N LEU A 149 5.40 -1.29 -7.13
CA LEU A 149 6.14 -2.00 -8.18
C LEU A 149 7.15 -1.09 -8.89
N GLY A 150 6.81 0.19 -9.12
CA GLY A 150 7.67 1.16 -9.77
C GLY A 150 8.86 1.64 -8.93
N THR A 151 8.69 1.78 -7.61
CA THR A 151 9.76 2.23 -6.70
C THR A 151 10.77 1.12 -6.40
N SER A 152 10.34 -0.14 -6.42
CA SER A 152 11.18 -1.23 -5.94
C SER A 152 12.15 -1.75 -6.98
N THR A 153 13.41 -1.32 -6.88
CA THR A 153 14.53 -1.90 -7.66
C THR A 153 14.67 -3.41 -7.48
N ARG A 154 14.17 -3.95 -6.37
CA ARG A 154 14.11 -5.39 -6.09
C ARG A 154 13.17 -6.15 -7.03
N PHE A 155 12.09 -5.52 -7.49
CA PHE A 155 11.19 -6.07 -8.50
C PHE A 155 11.75 -5.84 -9.91
N SER A 156 12.48 -4.75 -10.14
CA SER A 156 13.15 -4.51 -11.43
C SER A 156 14.33 -5.46 -11.71
N ARG A 157 14.98 -6.01 -10.67
CA ARG A 157 16.17 -6.86 -10.82
C ARG A 157 15.86 -8.28 -11.34
N ASP A 158 14.65 -8.79 -11.09
CA ASP A 158 14.19 -10.07 -11.66
C ASP A 158 13.96 -10.01 -13.19
N LEU A 159 13.95 -8.81 -13.78
CA LEU A 159 13.94 -8.63 -15.23
C LEU A 159 15.31 -8.87 -15.88
N GLN A 160 16.41 -8.77 -15.10
CA GLN A 160 17.78 -8.88 -15.61
C GLN A 160 18.43 -10.26 -15.36
N SER A 161 17.85 -11.12 -14.52
CA SER A 161 18.33 -12.49 -14.28
C SER A 161 17.76 -13.50 -15.29
N LYS A 162 17.65 -13.12 -16.58
CA LYS A 162 17.74 -14.13 -17.63
C LYS A 162 19.20 -14.57 -17.67
N ASP A 163 19.43 -15.85 -17.38
CA ASP A 163 20.73 -16.54 -17.33
C ASP A 163 21.40 -16.61 -15.96
N THR A 164 20.79 -17.33 -15.02
CA THR A 164 21.49 -18.44 -14.36
C THR A 164 20.47 -19.41 -13.76
N ALA A 165 20.52 -20.65 -14.21
CA ALA A 165 19.63 -21.72 -13.77
C ALA A 165 19.79 -21.98 -12.26
N ALA A 166 18.78 -21.61 -11.46
CA ALA A 166 18.66 -22.07 -10.09
C ALA A 166 18.35 -23.59 -10.06
N PRO A 167 18.90 -24.35 -9.09
CA PRO A 167 18.74 -25.79 -9.03
C PRO A 167 17.29 -26.15 -8.71
N LYS A 168 16.70 -27.01 -9.55
CA LYS A 168 15.31 -27.49 -9.41
C LYS A 168 15.08 -28.06 -7.99
N PRO A 169 14.03 -27.62 -7.26
CA PRO A 169 13.70 -28.19 -5.96
C PRO A 169 13.39 -29.69 -6.11
N LYS A 170 13.91 -30.49 -5.18
CA LYS A 170 13.73 -31.95 -5.16
C LYS A 170 12.23 -32.27 -5.10
N LYS A 171 11.73 -32.92 -6.15
CA LYS A 171 10.34 -33.33 -6.32
C LYS A 171 9.88 -34.20 -5.16
N SER A 172 9.00 -33.69 -4.30
CA SER A 172 8.34 -34.51 -3.27
C SER A 172 7.24 -35.38 -3.89
N ALA A 173 6.93 -36.52 -3.27
CA ALA A 173 5.89 -37.45 -3.73
C ALA A 173 4.49 -36.81 -3.82
N ALA A 174 4.23 -35.75 -3.02
CA ALA A 174 2.99 -34.98 -3.07
C ALA A 174 2.81 -34.23 -4.39
N GLY A 175 3.90 -33.69 -4.97
CA GLY A 175 3.87 -33.02 -6.27
C GLY A 175 3.60 -33.97 -7.45
N LYS A 176 3.88 -35.27 -7.28
CA LYS A 176 3.63 -36.29 -8.31
C LYS A 176 2.16 -36.69 -8.40
N LEU A 177 1.46 -36.73 -7.26
CA LEU A 177 0.02 -37.01 -7.17
C LEU A 177 -0.83 -35.83 -7.64
N ALA A 178 -0.47 -34.60 -7.27
CA ALA A 178 -1.16 -33.40 -7.74
C ALA A 178 -1.11 -33.25 -9.28
N LYS A 179 0.03 -33.59 -9.89
CA LYS A 179 0.20 -33.57 -11.35
C LYS A 179 -0.69 -34.57 -12.09
N LEU A 180 -0.92 -35.75 -11.50
CA LEU A 180 -1.70 -36.83 -12.10
C LEU A 180 -3.22 -36.56 -12.00
N LEU A 181 -3.64 -35.91 -10.92
CA LEU A 181 -5.06 -35.69 -10.61
C LEU A 181 -5.62 -34.40 -11.21
N PHE A 182 -4.80 -33.35 -11.33
CA PHE A 182 -5.31 -32.01 -11.63
C PHE A 182 -4.77 -31.35 -12.89
N GLY A 183 -3.79 -31.94 -13.59
CA GLY A 183 -3.22 -31.42 -14.83
C GLY A 183 -2.81 -29.94 -14.73
N GLN A 184 -1.54 -29.63 -14.44
CA GLN A 184 -1.13 -28.22 -14.38
C GLN A 184 -1.37 -27.53 -15.73
N PRO A 185 -2.13 -26.41 -15.79
CA PRO A 185 -1.97 -25.50 -16.90
C PRO A 185 -0.51 -25.05 -16.90
N GLU A 186 0.11 -24.93 -18.08
CA GLU A 186 1.41 -24.27 -18.20
C GLU A 186 1.27 -22.83 -17.70
N GLN A 187 1.50 -22.62 -16.42
CA GLN A 187 1.52 -21.30 -15.81
C GLN A 187 2.86 -20.69 -16.16
N LYS A 188 2.83 -19.79 -17.14
CA LYS A 188 3.96 -18.92 -17.45
C LYS A 188 4.40 -18.23 -16.15
N PRO A 189 5.71 -18.06 -15.94
CA PRO A 189 6.22 -17.29 -14.81
C PRO A 189 5.54 -15.91 -14.80
N PHE A 190 5.20 -15.42 -13.61
CA PHE A 190 4.70 -14.06 -13.44
C PHE A 190 5.80 -13.10 -13.91
N VAL A 191 5.51 -12.36 -14.98
CA VAL A 191 6.42 -11.34 -15.51
C VAL A 191 5.91 -10.00 -15.00
N LEU A 192 6.76 -9.29 -14.25
CA LEU A 192 6.49 -7.92 -13.83
C LEU A 192 6.30 -7.03 -15.07
N PRO A 193 5.31 -6.12 -15.07
CA PRO A 193 5.10 -5.23 -16.22
C PRO A 193 6.29 -4.30 -16.40
N ASP A 194 6.61 -3.95 -17.65
CA ASP A 194 7.69 -3.00 -17.94
C ASP A 194 7.36 -1.62 -17.32
N THR A 195 8.40 -0.88 -16.92
CA THR A 195 8.30 0.49 -16.37
C THR A 195 7.49 1.44 -17.24
N ALA A 196 7.59 1.35 -18.57
CA ALA A 196 6.78 2.14 -19.49
C ALA A 196 5.30 1.73 -19.48
N GLU A 197 5.02 0.42 -19.42
CA GLU A 197 3.65 -0.12 -19.32
C GLU A 197 3.01 0.24 -17.98
N LEU A 198 3.76 0.16 -16.87
CA LEU A 198 3.30 0.59 -15.54
C LEU A 198 2.95 2.08 -15.51
N THR A 199 3.74 2.92 -16.17
CA THR A 199 3.49 4.37 -16.21
C THR A 199 2.24 4.68 -17.02
N ALA A 200 2.07 4.06 -18.20
CA ALA A 200 0.87 4.21 -19.00
C ALA A 200 -0.39 3.71 -18.27
N TRP A 201 -0.26 2.58 -17.56
CA TRP A 201 -1.34 2.04 -16.74
C TRP A 201 -1.73 2.97 -15.60
N LEU A 202 -0.75 3.58 -14.92
CA LEU A 202 -0.96 4.50 -13.82
C LEU A 202 -1.68 5.79 -14.29
N GLU A 203 -1.35 6.31 -15.48
CA GLU A 203 -2.07 7.44 -16.06
C GLU A 203 -3.51 7.08 -16.43
N SER A 204 -3.77 5.91 -17.02
CA SER A 204 -5.15 5.46 -17.29
C SER A 204 -5.98 5.28 -16.01
N LEU A 205 -5.37 4.83 -14.91
CA LEU A 205 -6.07 4.72 -13.62
C LEU A 205 -6.41 6.09 -13.04
N LYS A 206 -5.49 7.06 -13.12
CA LYS A 206 -5.74 8.43 -12.69
C LYS A 206 -6.87 9.08 -13.49
N GLU A 207 -6.91 8.87 -14.81
CA GLU A 207 -7.99 9.36 -15.67
C GLU A 207 -9.34 8.79 -15.23
N LEU A 208 -9.42 7.47 -15.02
CA LEU A 208 -10.63 6.80 -14.53
C LEU A 208 -11.06 7.28 -13.14
N ALA A 209 -10.12 7.51 -12.23
CA ALA A 209 -10.40 8.06 -10.91
C ALA A 209 -10.97 9.49 -11.00
N ASN A 210 -10.40 10.31 -11.89
CA ASN A 210 -10.80 11.69 -12.08
C ASN A 210 -12.18 11.81 -12.75
N GLU A 211 -12.47 10.98 -13.76
CA GLU A 211 -13.81 10.86 -14.37
C GLU A 211 -14.88 10.53 -13.31
N TYR A 212 -14.55 9.65 -12.36
CA TYR A 212 -15.42 9.30 -11.26
C TYR A 212 -15.67 10.46 -10.29
N SER A 213 -14.64 11.25 -9.98
CA SER A 213 -14.74 12.45 -9.13
C SER A 213 -15.60 13.54 -9.76
N ILE A 214 -15.46 13.75 -11.08
CA ILE A 214 -16.28 14.71 -11.84
C ILE A 214 -17.75 14.27 -11.90
N HIS A 215 -18.01 12.97 -12.09
CA HIS A 215 -19.36 12.43 -12.07
C HIS A 215 -20.03 12.56 -10.70
N GLU A 216 -19.31 12.38 -9.60
CA GLU A 216 -19.83 12.53 -8.24
C GLU A 216 -20.21 13.99 -7.93
N SER A 217 -19.37 14.94 -8.35
CA SER A 217 -19.63 16.38 -8.24
C SER A 217 -20.90 16.80 -9.00
N ARG A 218 -21.16 16.18 -10.16
CA ARG A 218 -22.36 16.44 -10.97
C ARG A 218 -23.63 15.84 -10.35
N VAL A 219 -23.54 14.62 -9.81
CA VAL A 219 -24.68 13.93 -9.19
C VAL A 219 -25.12 14.64 -7.89
N THR A 220 -24.17 15.01 -7.04
CA THR A 220 -24.45 15.75 -5.79
C THR A 220 -25.03 17.15 -6.05
N SER A 221 -24.54 17.84 -7.09
CA SER A 221 -25.07 19.14 -7.50
C SER A 221 -26.48 19.03 -8.10
N HIS A 222 -26.81 17.93 -8.77
CA HIS A 222 -28.14 17.68 -9.32
C HIS A 222 -29.15 17.27 -8.23
N GLU A 223 -28.76 16.44 -7.27
CA GLU A 223 -29.60 16.09 -6.10
C GLU A 223 -29.90 17.32 -5.22
N SER A 224 -28.93 18.24 -5.09
CA SER A 224 -29.09 19.51 -4.37
C SER A 224 -30.06 20.47 -5.08
N GLN A 225 -30.10 20.49 -6.41
CA GLN A 225 -31.08 21.27 -7.18
C GLN A 225 -32.49 20.66 -7.10
N VAL A 226 -32.61 19.33 -7.23
CA VAL A 226 -33.89 18.62 -7.15
C VAL A 226 -34.52 18.71 -5.76
N THR A 227 -33.71 18.75 -4.70
CA THR A 227 -34.21 18.96 -3.33
C THR A 227 -34.59 20.42 -3.04
N PHE A 228 -33.98 21.39 -3.72
CA PHE A 228 -34.34 22.81 -3.61
C PHE A 228 -35.66 23.13 -4.34
N ASP A 229 -35.89 22.58 -5.53
CA ASP A 229 -37.13 22.77 -6.29
C ASP A 229 -38.35 22.07 -5.67
N LYS A 230 -38.15 21.02 -4.86
CA LYS A 230 -39.23 20.36 -4.10
C LYS A 230 -39.65 21.10 -2.81
N ARG A 231 -38.94 22.17 -2.43
CA ARG A 231 -39.23 22.97 -1.22
C ARG A 231 -39.77 24.39 -1.54
N LYS A 232 -40.05 24.70 -2.79
CA LYS A 232 -40.82 25.87 -3.23
C LYS A 232 -42.21 25.45 -3.67
#